data_AF-X0T7D8-F1
#
_entry.id   AF-X0T7D8-F1
#
_cell.length_a   1.000
_cell.length_b   1.000
_cell.length_c   1.000
_cell.angle_alpha   90.00
_cell.angle_beta   90.00
_cell.angle_gamma   90.00
#
_symmetry.space_group_name_H-M   'P 1'
#
loop_
_entity.id
_entity.type
_entity.pdbx_description
1 polymer ?
#
loop_
_entity_poly.entity_id
_entity_poly.type
_entity_poly.pdbx_seq_one_letter_code
_entity_poly.pdbx_strand_id
1 'polypeptide(L)'
;GLEDLPRSGRPPEITPLERHQVIATACRSPRDFGFQRVLWDHATLAAAVMSAGLVRAISSRTVGRILQDAEIKPHRIKMWCHSNDPAYQEKMRAIVDLYVHLPKGEPVLSIDEKTGIQALSRRRPLISAGPGRAARFDFEYKRNGTRCLFACFNVGTGKILGRCTRQRRRPDFLSFMDRVASVYRQRRVHVVLDNLNTHCDTGQGAFMTDWNRRHGDRFVFHYTPTHGSWLNQIELWFSVLSRRILRHGNFHSPDELVAAIEAFIRGWNQTEAHPFRWTYEGLPLVR
;
A
#
# COMPACT_ATOMS: atom_id res chain seq x y z
N GLY A 1 21.24 -42.26 26.54
CA GLY A 1 19.83 -42.61 26.32
C GLY A 1 19.69 -43.15 24.91
N LEU A 2 18.91 -44.19 24.73
CA LEU A 2 18.66 -44.77 23.40
C LEU A 2 17.76 -43.82 22.62
N GLU A 3 18.33 -43.08 21.67
CA GLU A 3 17.56 -42.36 20.66
C GLU A 3 17.05 -43.39 19.65
N ASP A 4 15.73 -43.42 19.47
CA ASP A 4 15.06 -44.30 18.51
C ASP A 4 15.55 -43.97 17.09
N LEU A 5 16.01 -44.99 16.36
CA LEU A 5 16.34 -44.86 14.94
C LEU A 5 15.08 -44.43 14.16
N PRO A 6 15.22 -43.62 13.09
CA PRO A 6 14.08 -43.21 12.27
C PRO A 6 13.35 -44.44 11.74
N ARG A 7 12.14 -44.66 12.25
CA ARG A 7 11.27 -45.77 11.84
C ARG A 7 10.88 -45.58 10.38
N SER A 8 10.85 -46.65 9.61
CA SER A 8 10.35 -46.61 8.23
C SER A 8 8.86 -46.27 8.26
N GLY A 9 8.53 -44.99 8.04
CA GLY A 9 7.15 -44.55 7.89
C GLY A 9 6.48 -45.24 6.70
N ARG A 10 5.14 -45.17 6.64
CA ARG A 10 4.37 -45.65 5.48
C ARG A 10 4.98 -45.07 4.19
N PRO A 11 5.25 -45.89 3.16
CA PRO A 11 5.81 -45.39 1.91
C PRO A 11 4.89 -44.31 1.32
N PRO A 12 5.45 -43.20 0.82
CA PRO A 12 4.65 -42.11 0.28
C PRO A 12 3.84 -42.58 -0.92
N GLU A 13 2.51 -42.42 -0.85
CA GLU A 13 1.59 -42.80 -1.94
C GLU A 13 1.72 -41.90 -3.16
N ILE A 14 2.27 -40.69 -3.00
CA ILE A 14 2.57 -39.76 -4.09
C ILE A 14 4.06 -39.81 -4.36
N THR A 15 4.42 -40.23 -5.57
CA THR A 15 5.81 -40.35 -6.00
C THR A 15 6.50 -38.99 -6.10
N PRO A 16 7.84 -38.94 -6.05
CA PRO A 16 8.57 -37.71 -6.32
C PRO A 16 8.20 -37.07 -7.66
N LEU A 17 7.99 -37.85 -8.72
CA LEU A 17 7.58 -37.36 -10.03
C LEU A 17 6.21 -36.67 -9.98
N GLU A 18 5.22 -37.31 -9.36
CA GLU A 18 3.88 -36.74 -9.17
C GLU A 18 3.92 -35.45 -8.34
N ARG A 19 4.78 -35.37 -7.32
CA ARG A 19 4.99 -34.12 -6.56
C ARG A 19 5.52 -33.00 -7.45
N HIS A 20 6.49 -33.28 -8.32
CA HIS A 20 7.03 -32.29 -9.26
C HIS A 20 5.97 -31.83 -10.28
N GLN A 21 5.14 -32.75 -10.76
CA GLN A 21 4.04 -32.41 -11.68
C GLN A 21 3.00 -31.50 -11.01
N VAL A 22 2.67 -31.75 -9.73
CA VAL A 22 1.80 -30.84 -8.95
C VAL A 22 2.41 -29.45 -8.85
N ILE A 23 3.70 -29.35 -8.56
CA ILE A 23 4.43 -28.08 -8.46
C ILE A 23 4.46 -27.36 -9.81
N ALA A 24 4.79 -28.06 -10.90
CA ALA A 24 4.85 -27.48 -12.23
C ALA A 24 3.48 -26.95 -12.68
N THR A 25 2.40 -27.71 -12.44
CA THR A 25 1.03 -27.27 -12.72
C THR A 25 0.66 -26.04 -11.89
N ALA A 26 1.08 -25.97 -10.62
CA ALA A 26 0.81 -24.81 -9.75
C ALA A 26 1.45 -23.51 -10.24
N CYS A 27 2.54 -23.60 -11.02
CA CYS A 27 3.24 -22.45 -11.62
C CYS A 27 2.63 -22.00 -12.97
N ARG A 28 1.61 -22.71 -13.46
CA ARG A 28 0.91 -22.39 -14.72
C ARG A 28 -0.45 -21.79 -14.43
N SER A 29 -1.07 -21.22 -15.46
CA SER A 29 -2.43 -20.68 -15.35
C SER A 29 -3.44 -21.82 -15.21
N PRO A 30 -4.44 -21.72 -14.30
CA PRO A 30 -5.57 -22.65 -14.27
C PRO A 30 -6.31 -22.77 -15.62
N ARG A 31 -6.26 -21.71 -16.45
CA ARG A 31 -6.89 -21.69 -17.78
C ARG A 31 -6.24 -22.67 -18.75
N ASP A 32 -4.95 -22.94 -18.60
CA ASP A 32 -4.23 -23.95 -19.40
C ASP A 32 -4.80 -25.36 -19.19
N PHE A 33 -5.54 -25.56 -18.09
CA PHE A 33 -6.17 -26.81 -17.70
C PHE A 33 -7.70 -26.75 -17.79
N GLY A 34 -8.25 -25.76 -18.50
CA GLY A 34 -9.70 -25.62 -18.75
C GLY A 34 -10.51 -24.99 -17.61
N PHE A 35 -9.86 -24.48 -16.55
CA PHE A 35 -10.57 -23.84 -15.45
C PHE A 35 -10.83 -22.35 -15.74
N GLN A 36 -12.08 -21.91 -15.56
CA GLN A 36 -12.49 -20.51 -15.72
C GLN A 36 -12.12 -19.66 -14.49
N ARG A 37 -10.83 -19.63 -14.14
CA ARG A 37 -10.30 -18.87 -13.00
C ARG A 37 -8.87 -18.42 -13.22
N VAL A 38 -8.41 -17.50 -12.38
CA VAL A 38 -7.08 -16.86 -12.51
C VAL A 38 -6.03 -17.50 -11.59
N LEU A 39 -6.45 -17.99 -10.42
CA LEU A 39 -5.54 -18.54 -9.42
C LEU A 39 -5.90 -19.97 -9.06
N TRP A 40 -4.94 -20.72 -8.55
CA TRP A 40 -5.17 -22.03 -7.97
C TRP A 40 -5.72 -21.92 -6.54
N ASP A 41 -6.58 -22.87 -6.20
CA ASP A 41 -6.79 -23.34 -4.84
C ASP A 41 -6.42 -24.83 -4.84
N HIS A 42 -6.30 -25.42 -3.66
CA HIS A 42 -5.83 -26.80 -3.59
C HIS A 42 -6.78 -27.81 -4.26
N ALA A 43 -8.09 -27.52 -4.30
CA ALA A 43 -9.08 -28.44 -4.85
C ALA A 43 -9.03 -28.47 -6.38
N THR A 44 -9.00 -27.30 -7.01
CA THR A 44 -8.87 -27.17 -8.47
C THR A 44 -7.52 -27.63 -8.98
N LEU A 45 -6.44 -27.40 -8.23
CA LEU A 45 -5.12 -27.91 -8.60
C LEU A 45 -5.08 -29.44 -8.53
N ALA A 46 -5.68 -30.05 -7.48
CA ALA A 46 -5.87 -31.50 -7.40
C ALA A 46 -6.69 -32.01 -8.61
N ALA A 47 -7.80 -31.36 -8.93
CA ALA A 47 -8.63 -31.72 -10.08
C ALA A 47 -7.85 -31.63 -11.40
N ALA A 48 -7.05 -30.57 -11.59
CA ALA A 48 -6.27 -30.34 -12.80
C ALA A 48 -5.20 -31.43 -13.03
N VAL A 49 -4.45 -31.80 -11.98
CA VAL A 49 -3.41 -32.83 -12.12
C VAL A 49 -4.01 -34.23 -12.31
N MET A 50 -5.19 -34.49 -11.76
CA MET A 50 -5.93 -35.74 -11.99
C MET A 50 -6.53 -35.77 -13.40
N SER A 51 -7.18 -34.69 -13.85
CA SER A 51 -7.79 -34.63 -15.19
C SER A 51 -6.75 -34.68 -16.32
N ALA A 52 -5.54 -34.15 -16.06
CA ALA A 52 -4.41 -34.23 -16.98
C ALA A 52 -3.68 -35.59 -16.94
N GLY A 53 -4.12 -36.53 -16.11
CA GLY A 53 -3.49 -37.85 -15.97
C GLY A 53 -2.08 -37.81 -15.35
N LEU A 54 -1.71 -36.70 -14.72
CA LEU A 54 -0.38 -36.51 -14.11
C LEU A 54 -0.28 -37.24 -12.77
N VAL A 55 -1.38 -37.27 -12.01
CA VAL A 55 -1.46 -37.95 -10.71
C VAL A 55 -2.71 -38.79 -10.66
N ARG A 56 -2.60 -40.06 -10.29
CA ARG A 56 -3.75 -40.99 -10.28
C ARG A 56 -4.84 -40.58 -9.29
N ALA A 57 -4.45 -40.20 -8.08
CA ALA A 57 -5.35 -39.75 -7.04
C ALA A 57 -4.59 -38.86 -6.06
N ILE A 58 -5.15 -37.69 -5.75
CA ILE A 58 -4.56 -36.79 -4.76
C ILE A 58 -5.63 -35.95 -4.06
N SER A 59 -5.49 -35.81 -2.75
CA SER A 59 -6.38 -34.94 -1.97
C SER A 59 -5.91 -33.48 -2.02
N SER A 60 -6.85 -32.54 -1.88
CA SER A 60 -6.53 -31.11 -1.75
C SER A 60 -5.60 -30.83 -0.56
N ARG A 61 -5.70 -31.59 0.53
CA ARG A 61 -4.79 -31.48 1.69
C ARG A 61 -3.36 -31.90 1.32
N THR A 62 -3.21 -32.97 0.54
CA THR A 62 -1.91 -33.44 0.06
C THR A 62 -1.28 -32.42 -0.90
N VAL A 63 -2.06 -31.85 -1.82
CA VAL A 63 -1.62 -30.71 -2.66
C VAL A 63 -1.13 -29.55 -1.79
N GLY A 64 -1.89 -29.16 -0.77
CA GLY A 64 -1.48 -28.09 0.15
C GLY A 64 -0.16 -28.36 0.85
N ARG A 65 0.09 -29.60 1.30
CA ARG A 65 1.38 -30.01 1.87
C ARG A 65 2.52 -29.94 0.85
N ILE A 66 2.31 -30.45 -0.37
CA ILE A 66 3.33 -30.40 -1.44
C ILE A 66 3.73 -28.95 -1.73
N LEU A 67 2.75 -28.05 -1.84
CA LEU A 67 3.01 -26.62 -2.08
C LEU A 67 3.71 -25.94 -0.90
N GLN A 68 3.34 -26.31 0.33
CA GLN A 68 4.00 -25.81 1.53
C GLN A 68 5.46 -26.25 1.61
N ASP A 69 5.73 -27.54 1.37
CA ASP A 69 7.08 -28.11 1.36
C ASP A 69 7.96 -27.46 0.26
N ALA A 70 7.34 -27.05 -0.86
CA ALA A 70 8.01 -26.36 -1.97
C ALA A 70 8.05 -24.82 -1.82
N GLU A 71 7.49 -24.27 -0.74
CA GLU A 71 7.33 -22.83 -0.49
C GLU A 71 6.57 -22.04 -1.58
N ILE A 72 5.74 -22.72 -2.38
CA ILE A 72 4.95 -22.11 -3.47
C ILE A 72 3.55 -21.74 -2.96
N LYS A 73 3.11 -20.51 -3.28
CA LYS A 73 1.81 -19.96 -2.85
C LYS A 73 1.05 -19.45 -4.08
N PRO A 74 0.44 -20.33 -4.89
CA PRO A 74 -0.13 -19.95 -6.18
C PRO A 74 -1.41 -19.10 -6.05
N HIS A 75 -1.99 -19.02 -4.86
CA HIS A 75 -3.10 -18.13 -4.52
C HIS A 75 -2.64 -16.72 -4.11
N ARG A 76 -1.33 -16.48 -3.92
CA ARG A 76 -0.79 -15.17 -3.57
C ARG A 76 -0.32 -14.44 -4.82
N ILE A 77 -1.08 -13.44 -5.23
CA ILE A 77 -0.63 -12.45 -6.21
C ILE A 77 0.05 -11.31 -5.44
N LYS A 78 1.23 -10.92 -5.90
CA LYS A 78 1.83 -9.63 -5.54
C LYS A 78 1.69 -8.69 -6.72
N MET A 79 1.27 -7.46 -6.47
CA MET A 79 1.39 -6.40 -7.46
C MET A 79 2.86 -6.24 -7.79
N TRP A 80 3.23 -6.42 -9.06
CA TRP A 80 4.58 -6.19 -9.55
C TRP A 80 4.60 -4.90 -10.34
N CYS A 81 5.54 -4.03 -9.99
CA CYS A 81 5.63 -2.69 -10.52
C CYS A 81 6.96 -2.53 -11.25
N HIS A 82 6.92 -2.35 -12.56
CA HIS A 82 8.08 -2.06 -13.39
C HIS A 82 8.03 -0.59 -13.82
N SER A 83 9.07 0.17 -13.50
CA SER A 83 9.21 1.54 -13.98
C SER A 83 9.98 1.56 -15.29
N ASN A 84 9.48 2.28 -16.28
CA ASN A 84 10.20 2.58 -17.53
C ASN A 84 10.95 3.92 -17.45
N ASP A 85 11.02 4.55 -16.28
CA ASP A 85 11.76 5.81 -16.07
C ASP A 85 13.27 5.57 -16.29
N PRO A 86 13.90 6.19 -17.31
CA PRO A 86 15.34 6.03 -17.55
C PRO A 86 16.19 6.46 -16.36
N ALA A 87 15.70 7.39 -15.53
CA ALA A 87 16.35 7.89 -14.33
C ALA A 87 15.87 7.16 -13.05
N TYR A 88 15.23 5.99 -13.16
CA TYR A 88 14.64 5.27 -12.03
C TYR A 88 15.63 5.08 -10.87
N GLN A 89 16.81 4.51 -11.15
CA GLN A 89 17.81 4.19 -10.13
C GLN A 89 18.36 5.46 -9.46
N GLU A 90 18.58 6.51 -10.23
CA GLU A 90 19.09 7.80 -9.73
C GLU A 90 18.07 8.45 -8.78
N LYS A 91 16.81 8.61 -9.23
CA LYS A 91 15.75 9.20 -8.40
C LYS A 91 15.47 8.38 -7.15
N MET A 92 15.43 7.05 -7.30
CA MET A 92 15.25 6.14 -6.16
C MET A 92 16.38 6.32 -5.15
N ARG A 93 17.64 6.27 -5.57
CA ARG A 93 18.80 6.45 -4.68
C ARG A 93 18.77 7.81 -3.99
N ALA A 94 18.51 8.88 -4.73
CA ALA A 94 18.42 10.23 -4.15
C ALA A 94 17.38 10.33 -3.03
N ILE A 95 16.19 9.75 -3.22
CA ILE A 95 15.15 9.71 -2.17
C ILE A 95 15.54 8.78 -1.02
N VAL A 96 16.12 7.63 -1.31
CA VAL A 96 16.59 6.69 -0.27
C VAL A 96 17.63 7.35 0.61
N ASP A 97 18.66 7.94 0.01
CA ASP A 97 19.75 8.62 0.69
C ASP A 97 19.23 9.79 1.53
N LEU A 98 18.26 10.55 1.00
CA LEU A 98 17.59 11.62 1.74
C LEU A 98 16.89 11.11 3.01
N TYR A 99 16.20 9.96 2.94
CA TYR A 99 15.51 9.40 4.11
C TYR A 99 16.45 8.75 5.12
N VAL A 100 17.54 8.12 4.66
CA VAL A 100 18.56 7.53 5.53
C VAL A 100 19.38 8.61 6.23
N HIS A 101 19.68 9.70 5.53
CA HIS A 101 20.52 10.80 6.01
C HIS A 101 19.74 12.10 6.04
N LEU A 102 18.73 12.18 6.92
CA LEU A 102 17.92 13.39 7.08
C LEU A 102 18.81 14.61 7.40
N PRO A 103 18.75 15.69 6.60
CA PRO A 103 19.54 16.89 6.87
C PRO A 103 19.12 17.55 8.19
N LYS A 104 20.10 17.96 9.00
CA LYS A 104 19.84 18.57 10.31
C LYS A 104 19.19 19.95 10.14
N GLY A 105 18.04 20.14 10.78
CA GLY A 105 17.34 21.42 10.77
C GLY A 105 16.57 21.74 9.49
N GLU A 106 16.59 20.85 8.48
CA GLU A 106 15.83 21.00 7.24
C GLU A 106 14.76 19.89 7.17
N PRO A 107 13.46 20.24 7.26
CA PRO A 107 12.41 19.22 7.24
C PRO A 107 12.36 18.52 5.88
N VAL A 108 12.26 17.19 5.94
CA VAL A 108 11.92 16.34 4.80
C VAL A 108 10.45 15.98 4.89
N LEU A 109 9.69 16.39 3.89
CA LEU A 109 8.25 16.27 3.80
C LEU A 109 7.88 15.32 2.67
N SER A 110 7.10 14.30 2.97
CA SER A 110 6.50 13.40 1.99
C SER A 110 5.05 13.83 1.81
N ILE A 111 4.70 14.28 0.61
CA ILE A 111 3.40 14.92 0.31
C ILE A 111 2.68 14.13 -0.78
N ASP A 112 1.37 13.95 -0.60
CA ASP A 112 0.50 13.33 -1.59
C ASP A 112 -0.97 13.63 -1.28
N GLU A 113 -1.87 13.22 -2.18
CA GLU A 113 -3.31 13.25 -1.99
C GLU A 113 -3.95 11.86 -1.94
N LYS A 114 -4.82 11.68 -0.95
CA LYS A 114 -5.78 10.59 -0.96
C LYS A 114 -7.08 11.09 -1.57
N THR A 115 -7.43 10.56 -2.73
CA THR A 115 -8.53 11.06 -3.56
C THR A 115 -9.77 10.17 -3.45
N GLY A 116 -10.95 10.74 -3.72
CA GLY A 116 -12.19 9.98 -3.78
C GLY A 116 -12.59 9.28 -2.48
N ILE A 117 -12.21 9.82 -1.31
CA ILE A 117 -12.59 9.26 -0.01
C ILE A 117 -14.11 9.36 0.14
N GLN A 118 -14.78 8.21 0.10
CA GLN A 118 -16.24 8.12 0.15
C GLN A 118 -16.73 8.23 1.60
N ALA A 119 -17.63 9.18 1.85
CA ALA A 119 -18.43 9.20 3.07
C ALA A 119 -19.49 8.09 2.95
N LEU A 120 -19.28 6.99 3.65
CA LEU A 120 -20.18 5.86 3.72
C LEU A 120 -20.90 5.86 5.06
N SER A 121 -22.23 5.79 5.04
CA SER A 121 -23.02 5.48 6.22
C SER A 121 -23.69 4.11 6.09
N ARG A 122 -23.98 3.48 7.20
CA ARG A 122 -24.67 2.19 7.30
C ARG A 122 -26.12 2.43 7.67
N ARG A 123 -27.01 1.58 7.15
CA ARG A 123 -28.45 1.70 7.47
C ARG A 123 -28.75 1.37 8.93
N ARG A 124 -27.99 0.45 9.54
CA ARG A 124 -28.08 0.09 10.95
C ARG A 124 -26.79 0.46 11.69
N PRO A 125 -26.88 0.79 12.99
CA PRO A 125 -25.70 1.10 13.79
C PRO A 125 -24.75 -0.09 13.90
N LEU A 126 -23.46 0.20 14.11
CA LEU A 126 -22.45 -0.80 14.42
C LEU A 126 -22.83 -1.53 15.72
N ILE A 127 -22.79 -2.85 15.69
CA ILE A 127 -22.94 -3.68 16.90
C ILE A 127 -21.53 -4.00 17.39
N SER A 128 -21.21 -3.55 18.61
CA SER A 128 -19.92 -3.81 19.24
C SER A 128 -19.67 -5.29 19.46
N ALA A 129 -18.39 -5.66 19.46
CA ALA A 129 -17.96 -7.01 19.84
C ALA A 129 -18.33 -7.32 21.30
N GLY A 130 -18.39 -8.60 21.64
CA GLY A 130 -18.56 -9.08 23.01
C GLY A 130 -18.06 -10.51 23.15
N PRO A 131 -18.18 -11.13 24.35
CA PRO A 131 -17.75 -12.51 24.57
C PRO A 131 -18.36 -13.45 23.53
N GLY A 132 -17.52 -14.18 22.79
CA GLY A 132 -17.93 -15.12 21.73
C GLY A 132 -18.53 -14.49 20.46
N ARG A 133 -18.56 -13.16 20.33
CA ARG A 133 -19.16 -12.47 19.16
C ARG A 133 -18.27 -11.35 18.62
N ALA A 134 -17.99 -11.41 17.31
CA ALA A 134 -17.33 -10.31 16.61
C ALA A 134 -18.26 -9.09 16.46
N ALA A 135 -17.68 -7.91 16.30
CA ALA A 135 -18.43 -6.72 15.92
C ALA A 135 -19.08 -6.93 14.53
N ARG A 136 -20.26 -6.35 14.32
CA ARG A 136 -21.02 -6.47 13.07
C ARG A 136 -21.42 -5.10 12.57
N PHE A 137 -21.30 -4.89 11.27
CA PHE A 137 -21.85 -3.73 10.58
C PHE A 137 -22.82 -4.19 9.49
N ASP A 138 -23.75 -3.32 9.12
CA ASP A 138 -24.72 -3.62 8.07
C ASP A 138 -24.04 -3.69 6.69
N PHE A 139 -24.39 -4.69 5.90
CA PHE A 139 -23.89 -4.80 4.53
C PHE A 139 -24.44 -3.66 3.66
N GLU A 140 -25.66 -3.17 3.95
CA GLU A 140 -26.28 -2.05 3.24
C GLU A 140 -25.61 -0.73 3.63
N TYR A 141 -25.21 0.05 2.62
CA TYR A 141 -24.55 1.34 2.81
C TYR A 141 -25.17 2.42 1.92
N LYS A 142 -25.10 3.66 2.40
CA LYS A 142 -25.43 4.86 1.63
C LYS A 142 -24.17 5.66 1.35
N ARG A 143 -24.05 6.14 0.11
CA ARG A 143 -22.98 7.03 -0.35
C ARG A 143 -23.41 8.47 -0.13
N ASN A 144 -22.73 9.18 0.75
CA ASN A 144 -23.07 10.56 1.11
C ASN A 144 -22.18 11.61 0.42
N GLY A 145 -21.45 11.20 -0.63
CA GLY A 145 -20.49 12.05 -1.35
C GLY A 145 -19.04 11.73 -1.01
N THR A 146 -18.12 12.46 -1.63
CA THR A 146 -16.67 12.22 -1.55
C THR A 146 -15.91 13.47 -1.13
N ARG A 147 -14.69 13.24 -0.63
CA ARG A 147 -13.68 14.27 -0.35
C ARG A 147 -12.31 13.81 -0.84
N CYS A 148 -11.42 14.76 -1.05
CA CYS A 148 -9.99 14.53 -1.23
C CYS A 148 -9.27 15.01 0.03
N LEU A 149 -8.13 14.41 0.35
CA LEU A 149 -7.24 14.82 1.43
C LEU A 149 -5.86 15.07 0.84
N PHE A 150 -5.39 16.31 0.86
CA PHE A 150 -3.97 16.60 0.73
C PHE A 150 -3.31 16.41 2.08
N ALA A 151 -2.21 15.68 2.14
CA ALA A 151 -1.48 15.43 3.37
C ALA A 151 0.03 15.51 3.17
N CYS A 152 0.70 15.95 4.22
CA CYS A 152 2.14 16.14 4.30
C CYS A 152 2.63 15.42 5.57
N PHE A 153 3.42 14.38 5.38
CA PHE A 153 4.11 13.64 6.43
C PHE A 153 5.52 14.19 6.60
N ASN A 154 5.85 14.64 7.81
CA ASN A 154 7.22 15.03 8.13
C ASN A 154 8.00 13.78 8.53
N VAL A 155 8.95 13.37 7.70
CA VAL A 155 9.69 12.11 7.84
C VAL A 155 10.49 12.06 9.15
N GLY A 156 11.08 13.18 9.56
CA GLY A 156 11.90 13.25 10.77
C GLY A 156 11.12 13.30 12.08
N THR A 157 9.84 13.64 12.07
CA THR A 157 9.02 13.77 13.30
C THR A 157 7.80 12.87 13.33
N GLY A 158 7.38 12.33 12.19
CA GLY A 158 6.15 11.57 12.04
C GLY A 158 4.87 12.40 12.02
N LYS A 159 4.96 13.73 12.11
CA LYS A 159 3.79 14.61 12.16
C LYS A 159 3.11 14.74 10.80
N ILE A 160 1.80 14.90 10.82
CA ILE A 160 0.95 15.08 9.65
C ILE A 160 0.37 16.49 9.62
N LEU A 161 0.52 17.16 8.50
CA LEU A 161 -0.30 18.32 8.15
C LEU A 161 -1.26 17.89 7.04
N GLY A 162 -2.56 18.06 7.25
CA GLY A 162 -3.56 17.65 6.27
C GLY A 162 -4.64 18.69 6.03
N ARG A 163 -5.27 18.63 4.87
CA ARG A 163 -6.43 19.45 4.49
C ARG A 163 -7.37 18.65 3.59
N CYS A 164 -8.62 18.52 4.02
CA CYS A 164 -9.65 17.97 3.15
C CYS A 164 -10.18 19.03 2.18
N THR A 165 -10.44 18.63 0.95
CA THR A 165 -10.99 19.46 -0.12
C THR A 165 -12.10 18.70 -0.85
N ARG A 166 -12.93 19.42 -1.60
CA ARG A 166 -13.94 18.80 -2.47
C ARG A 166 -13.32 18.24 -3.76
N GLN A 167 -12.28 18.90 -4.25
CA GLN A 167 -11.62 18.59 -5.52
C GLN A 167 -10.09 18.55 -5.33
N ARG A 168 -9.40 17.98 -6.32
CA ARG A 168 -7.93 17.81 -6.33
C ARG A 168 -7.26 18.64 -7.43
N ARG A 169 -7.77 19.84 -7.71
CA ARG A 169 -7.23 20.66 -8.81
C ARG A 169 -5.89 21.27 -8.40
N ARG A 170 -5.10 21.68 -9.38
CA ARG A 170 -3.82 22.37 -9.15
C ARG A 170 -3.93 23.57 -8.19
N PRO A 171 -4.95 24.46 -8.27
CA PRO A 171 -5.09 25.54 -7.29
C PRO A 171 -5.34 25.04 -5.85
N ASP A 172 -6.05 23.92 -5.68
CA ASP A 172 -6.27 23.31 -4.37
C ASP A 172 -4.94 22.81 -3.79
N PHE A 173 -4.11 22.18 -4.63
CA PHE A 173 -2.78 21.72 -4.26
C PHE A 173 -1.86 22.89 -3.89
N LEU A 174 -1.79 23.95 -4.70
CA LEU A 174 -0.99 25.13 -4.39
C LEU A 174 -1.45 25.82 -3.09
N SER A 175 -2.76 25.88 -2.84
CA SER A 175 -3.30 26.40 -1.58
C SER A 175 -2.93 25.50 -0.38
N PHE A 176 -2.80 24.19 -0.58
CA PHE A 176 -2.25 23.31 0.44
C PHE A 176 -0.75 23.55 0.65
N MET A 177 0.02 23.72 -0.42
CA MET A 177 1.44 24.05 -0.35
C MET A 177 1.69 25.39 0.35
N ASP A 178 0.84 26.41 0.15
CA ASP A 178 0.92 27.67 0.91
C ASP A 178 0.76 27.44 2.43
N ARG A 179 -0.09 26.49 2.83
CA ARG A 179 -0.22 26.07 4.24
C ARG A 179 1.00 25.30 4.72
N VAL A 180 1.59 24.44 3.89
CA VAL A 180 2.86 23.77 4.19
C VAL A 180 3.94 24.84 4.45
N ALA A 181 4.02 25.85 3.58
CA ALA A 181 4.98 26.93 3.69
C ALA A 181 4.79 27.80 4.94
N SER A 182 3.56 28.03 5.37
CA SER A 182 3.29 28.81 6.58
C SER A 182 3.71 28.09 7.87
N VAL A 183 3.67 26.75 7.86
CA VAL A 183 4.06 25.88 8.99
C VAL A 183 5.56 25.63 9.01
N TYR A 184 6.15 25.25 7.88
CA TYR A 184 7.58 24.98 7.76
C TYR A 184 8.28 26.21 7.20
N ARG A 185 8.88 27.03 8.08
CA ARG A 185 9.53 28.32 7.74
C ARG A 185 11.06 28.24 7.62
N GLN A 186 11.61 27.03 7.60
CA GLN A 186 13.05 26.81 7.50
C GLN A 186 13.59 27.34 6.17
N ARG A 187 14.89 27.71 6.19
CA ARG A 187 15.63 28.21 5.02
C ARG A 187 15.67 27.21 3.87
N ARG A 188 15.52 25.92 4.17
CA ARG A 188 15.43 24.85 3.20
C ARG A 188 14.44 23.79 3.66
N VAL A 189 13.60 23.32 2.75
CA VAL A 189 12.57 22.30 2.97
C VAL A 189 12.64 21.32 1.82
N HIS A 190 12.85 20.04 2.11
CA HIS A 190 12.83 19.00 1.09
C HIS A 190 11.42 18.43 0.97
N VAL A 191 10.91 18.32 -0.25
CA VAL A 191 9.57 17.81 -0.52
C VAL A 191 9.65 16.64 -1.49
N VAL A 192 9.26 15.46 -1.04
CA VAL A 192 9.09 14.27 -1.87
C VAL A 192 7.66 14.23 -2.40
N LEU A 193 7.52 14.17 -3.72
CA LEU A 193 6.24 14.13 -4.45
C LEU A 193 6.25 13.00 -5.48
N ASP A 194 5.08 12.53 -5.88
CA ASP A 194 4.96 11.71 -7.08
C ASP A 194 5.04 12.56 -8.36
N ASN A 195 5.16 11.90 -9.53
CA ASN A 195 5.28 12.56 -10.83
C ASN A 195 3.94 12.95 -11.46
N LEU A 196 2.85 13.06 -10.70
CA LEU A 196 1.56 13.46 -11.26
C LEU A 196 1.67 14.87 -11.89
N ASN A 197 1.02 15.07 -13.05
CA ASN A 197 1.04 16.32 -13.81
C ASN A 197 0.51 17.56 -13.05
N THR A 198 -0.13 17.36 -11.90
CA THR A 198 -0.55 18.42 -10.98
C THR A 198 0.57 18.90 -10.07
N HIS A 199 1.64 18.12 -9.94
CA HIS A 199 2.76 18.33 -9.02
C HIS A 199 4.06 18.69 -9.74
N CYS A 200 4.11 18.57 -11.06
CA CYS A 200 5.29 18.86 -11.86
C CYS A 200 4.99 19.84 -13.00
N ASP A 201 5.99 20.65 -13.34
CA ASP A 201 5.96 21.64 -14.42
C ASP A 201 6.05 20.93 -15.80
N THR A 202 5.02 20.14 -16.17
CA THR A 202 4.96 19.49 -17.48
C THR A 202 4.08 20.28 -18.44
N GLY A 203 4.68 20.88 -19.47
CA GLY A 203 4.02 21.40 -20.68
C GLY A 203 2.91 22.45 -20.50
N GLN A 204 2.57 22.83 -19.27
CA GLN A 204 1.46 23.74 -18.92
C GLN A 204 1.91 24.81 -17.90
N GLY A 205 3.13 25.32 -18.09
CA GLY A 205 3.72 26.40 -17.29
C GLY A 205 4.62 25.94 -16.14
N ALA A 206 5.30 26.90 -15.53
CA ALA A 206 6.31 26.72 -14.47
C ALA A 206 5.71 26.99 -13.08
N PHE A 207 4.53 26.46 -12.79
CA PHE A 207 3.73 26.86 -11.63
C PHE A 207 4.37 26.45 -10.29
N MET A 208 5.05 25.30 -10.21
CA MET A 208 5.79 24.92 -9.00
C MET A 208 7.03 25.78 -8.83
N THR A 209 7.73 26.06 -9.93
CA THR A 209 8.89 26.96 -9.94
C THR A 209 8.49 28.37 -9.50
N ASP A 210 7.43 28.93 -10.07
CA ASP A 210 6.90 30.26 -9.72
C ASP A 210 6.35 30.31 -8.30
N TRP A 211 5.71 29.21 -7.84
CA TRP A 211 5.30 29.07 -6.46
C TRP A 211 6.52 29.10 -5.52
N ASN A 212 7.57 28.33 -5.82
CA ASN A 212 8.77 28.29 -4.99
C ASN A 212 9.48 29.64 -4.94
N ARG A 213 9.57 30.35 -6.08
CA ARG A 213 10.16 31.70 -6.16
C ARG A 213 9.44 32.69 -5.25
N ARG A 214 8.10 32.66 -5.22
CA ARG A 214 7.29 33.47 -4.30
C ARG A 214 7.52 33.14 -2.83
N HIS A 215 8.01 31.94 -2.54
CA HIS A 215 8.35 31.47 -1.20
C HIS A 215 9.87 31.50 -0.92
N GLY A 216 10.65 32.21 -1.74
CA GLY A 216 12.09 32.43 -1.54
C GLY A 216 12.98 31.28 -1.97
N ASP A 217 12.55 30.45 -2.92
CA ASP A 217 13.31 29.34 -3.52
C ASP A 217 13.87 28.33 -2.50
N ARG A 218 13.18 28.20 -1.36
CA ARG A 218 13.59 27.36 -0.23
C ARG A 218 13.13 25.90 -0.32
N PHE A 219 12.22 25.58 -1.24
CA PHE A 219 11.74 24.21 -1.42
C PHE A 219 12.58 23.46 -2.44
N VAL A 220 13.07 22.28 -2.06
CA VAL A 220 13.78 21.36 -2.96
C VAL A 220 12.86 20.18 -3.22
N PHE A 221 12.40 20.06 -4.46
CA PHE A 221 11.49 18.99 -4.87
C PHE A 221 12.26 17.75 -5.32
N HIS A 222 11.91 16.62 -4.74
CA HIS A 222 12.42 15.29 -5.07
C HIS A 222 11.26 14.47 -5.61
N TYR A 223 11.28 14.17 -6.90
CA TYR A 223 10.18 13.42 -7.50
C TYR A 223 10.46 11.92 -7.51
N THR A 224 9.51 11.12 -7.03
CA THR A 224 9.61 9.66 -7.16
C THR A 224 9.67 9.28 -8.64
N PRO A 225 10.41 8.23 -9.02
CA PRO A 225 10.35 7.75 -10.38
C PRO A 225 8.93 7.30 -10.76
N THR A 226 8.65 7.25 -12.07
CA THR A 226 7.33 6.78 -12.56
C THR A 226 7.01 5.39 -11.99
N HIS A 227 5.77 5.19 -11.54
CA HIS A 227 5.36 3.97 -10.82
C HIS A 227 6.12 3.69 -9.51
N GLY A 228 6.85 4.67 -8.98
CA GLY A 228 7.60 4.60 -7.72
C GLY A 228 6.89 5.18 -6.50
N SER A 229 5.55 5.29 -6.50
CA SER A 229 4.80 5.93 -5.40
C SER A 229 5.00 5.24 -4.05
N TRP A 230 5.41 3.97 -4.04
CA TRP A 230 5.79 3.24 -2.83
C TRP A 230 6.98 3.87 -2.07
N LEU A 231 7.78 4.72 -2.72
CA LEU A 231 8.84 5.53 -2.10
C LEU A 231 8.28 6.73 -1.32
N ASN A 232 7.03 7.13 -1.55
CA ASN A 232 6.40 8.26 -0.88
C ASN A 232 5.86 7.81 0.50
N GLN A 233 6.56 8.10 1.59
CA GLN A 233 6.24 7.55 2.93
C GLN A 233 4.84 7.93 3.46
N ILE A 234 4.24 9.00 2.98
CA ILE A 234 2.86 9.39 3.28
C ILE A 234 1.85 8.28 2.96
N GLU A 235 2.13 7.42 1.98
CA GLU A 235 1.29 6.26 1.64
C GLU A 235 1.18 5.26 2.81
N LEU A 236 2.24 5.14 3.64
CA LEU A 236 2.20 4.35 4.86
C LEU A 236 1.18 4.93 5.85
N TRP A 237 1.16 6.25 6.01
CA TRP A 237 0.18 6.92 6.87
C TRP A 237 -1.24 6.85 6.28
N PHE A 238 -1.42 6.96 4.96
CA PHE A 238 -2.72 6.73 4.32
C PHE A 238 -3.24 5.32 4.54
N SER A 239 -2.36 4.31 4.60
CA SER A 239 -2.73 2.95 4.99
C SER A 239 -3.20 2.88 6.45
N VAL A 240 -2.55 3.59 7.37
CA VAL A 240 -3.00 3.71 8.77
C VAL A 240 -4.37 4.37 8.86
N LEU A 241 -4.54 5.55 8.24
CA LEU A 241 -5.82 6.28 8.17
C LEU A 241 -6.94 5.39 7.62
N SER A 242 -6.66 4.67 6.53
CA SER A 242 -7.64 3.81 5.87
C SER A 242 -8.09 2.67 6.78
N ARG A 243 -7.15 2.00 7.46
CA ARG A 243 -7.46 0.87 8.34
C ARG A 243 -8.21 1.28 9.60
N ARG A 244 -7.86 2.43 10.18
CA ARG A 244 -8.37 2.82 11.50
C ARG A 244 -9.65 3.64 11.45
N ILE A 245 -9.82 4.48 10.42
CA ILE A 245 -10.96 5.40 10.33
C ILE A 245 -11.84 5.12 9.11
N LEU A 246 -11.26 4.92 7.92
CA LEU A 246 -12.06 4.93 6.68
C LEU A 246 -12.77 3.60 6.40
N ARG A 247 -12.10 2.45 6.58
CA ARG A 247 -12.63 1.14 6.18
C ARG A 247 -13.93 0.76 6.88
N HIS A 248 -14.07 1.16 8.15
CA HIS A 248 -15.23 0.86 8.99
C HIS A 248 -15.90 2.12 9.53
N GLY A 249 -15.60 3.28 8.96
CA GLY A 249 -16.22 4.55 9.32
C GLY A 249 -17.70 4.60 8.95
N ASN A 250 -18.46 5.42 9.68
CA ASN A 250 -19.89 5.64 9.47
C ASN A 250 -20.15 7.16 9.42
N PHE A 251 -20.21 7.71 8.21
CA PHE A 251 -20.29 9.15 7.95
C PHE A 251 -21.55 9.46 7.16
N HIS A 252 -22.48 10.20 7.75
CA HIS A 252 -23.77 10.60 7.14
C HIS A 252 -23.63 11.81 6.23
N SER A 253 -22.50 12.50 6.30
CA SER A 253 -22.16 13.58 5.39
C SER A 253 -20.67 13.59 5.09
N PRO A 254 -20.25 14.26 4.01
CA PRO A 254 -18.84 14.48 3.77
C PRO A 254 -18.17 15.35 4.84
N ASP A 255 -18.92 16.20 5.54
CA ASP A 255 -18.35 17.09 6.55
C ASP A 255 -18.08 16.35 7.86
N GLU A 256 -18.89 15.34 8.20
CA GLU A 256 -18.57 14.36 9.26
C GLU A 256 -17.28 13.59 8.94
N LEU A 257 -17.10 13.17 7.67
CA LEU A 257 -15.88 12.53 7.21
C LEU A 257 -14.66 13.47 7.38
N VAL A 258 -14.78 14.74 6.99
CA VAL A 258 -13.71 15.73 7.18
C VAL A 258 -13.38 15.89 8.67
N ALA A 259 -14.39 16.09 9.52
CA ALA A 259 -14.21 16.26 10.95
C ALA A 259 -13.50 15.05 11.59
N ALA A 260 -13.84 13.83 11.18
CA ALA A 260 -13.20 12.61 11.64
C ALA A 260 -11.73 12.50 11.19
N ILE A 261 -11.42 12.83 9.93
CA ILE A 261 -10.04 12.86 9.44
C ILE A 261 -9.22 13.90 10.20
N GLU A 262 -9.74 15.11 10.39
CA GLU A 262 -9.04 16.18 11.10
C GLU A 262 -8.83 15.84 12.58
N ALA A 263 -9.82 15.24 13.24
CA ALA A 263 -9.67 14.75 14.60
C ALA A 263 -8.60 13.65 14.70
N PHE A 264 -8.56 12.74 13.73
CA PHE A 264 -7.54 11.70 13.67
C PHE A 264 -6.13 12.27 13.48
N ILE A 265 -5.97 13.27 12.58
CA ILE A 265 -4.68 13.97 12.40
C ILE A 265 -4.24 14.65 13.70
N ARG A 266 -5.16 15.34 14.41
CA ARG A 266 -4.86 15.97 15.70
C ARG A 266 -4.41 14.95 16.74
N GLY A 267 -5.16 13.86 16.91
CA GLY A 267 -4.83 12.78 17.85
C GLY A 267 -3.48 12.11 17.50
N TRP A 268 -3.26 11.81 16.22
CA TRP A 268 -1.99 11.27 15.73
C TRP A 268 -0.81 12.18 16.11
N ASN A 269 -0.90 13.47 15.78
CA ASN A 269 0.17 14.43 16.06
C ASN A 269 0.46 14.63 17.56
N GLN A 270 -0.52 14.39 18.42
CA GLN A 270 -0.39 14.53 19.86
C GLN A 270 0.19 13.28 20.54
N THR A 271 -0.13 12.09 20.03
CA THR A 271 0.08 10.85 20.79
C THR A 271 0.84 9.75 20.05
N GLU A 272 0.83 9.76 18.71
CA GLU A 272 1.34 8.65 17.90
C GLU A 272 2.39 9.08 16.86
N ALA A 273 2.64 10.37 16.65
CA ALA A 273 3.60 10.83 15.64
C ALA A 273 5.01 10.31 15.95
N HIS A 274 5.54 9.49 15.03
CA HIS A 274 6.90 8.99 15.06
C HIS A 274 7.42 8.78 13.63
N PRO A 275 8.74 8.91 13.40
CA PRO A 275 9.36 8.52 12.14
C PRO A 275 9.05 7.05 11.82
N PHE A 276 8.68 6.76 10.58
CA PHE A 276 8.49 5.37 10.18
C PHE A 276 9.84 4.67 10.00
N ARG A 277 9.92 3.45 10.55
CA ARG A 277 11.05 2.56 10.28
C ARG A 277 10.92 2.05 8.85
N TRP A 278 11.77 2.55 7.97
CA TRP A 278 11.78 2.15 6.58
C TRP A 278 12.80 1.01 6.38
N THR A 279 12.31 -0.17 6.02
CA THR A 279 13.11 -1.41 5.93
C THR A 279 13.48 -1.74 4.48
N TYR A 280 13.69 -0.74 3.63
CA TYR A 280 14.07 -1.00 2.24
C TYR A 280 15.56 -1.32 2.15
N GLU A 281 15.90 -2.54 1.72
CA GLU A 281 17.27 -3.05 1.63
C GLU A 281 17.97 -2.68 0.31
N GLY A 282 17.42 -1.76 -0.49
CA GLY A 282 18.07 -1.28 -1.72
C GLY A 282 17.99 -2.23 -2.91
N LEU A 283 17.45 -3.44 -2.72
CA LEU A 283 17.33 -4.43 -3.78
C LEU A 283 15.96 -4.29 -4.48
N PRO A 284 15.93 -4.03 -5.80
CA PRO A 284 14.70 -4.21 -6.56
C PRO A 284 14.24 -5.66 -6.35
N LEU A 285 12.93 -5.87 -6.20
CA LEU A 285 12.33 -7.21 -6.21
C LEU A 285 12.48 -7.79 -7.63
N VAL A 286 13.71 -8.18 -7.99
CA VAL A 286 14.03 -8.91 -9.19
C VAL A 286 14.05 -10.38 -8.80
N ARG A 287 12.97 -11.08 -9.15
CA ARG A 287 12.98 -12.53 -9.34
C ARG A 287 12.25 -12.81 -10.64
#